data_AF-A0A7C5H0Y0-F1
#
_entry.id   AF-A0A7C5H0Y0-F1
#
_cell.length_a   1.000
_cell.length_b   1.000
_cell.length_c   1.000
_cell.angle_alpha   90.00
_cell.angle_beta   90.00
_cell.angle_gamma   90.00
#
_symmetry.space_group_name_H-M   'P 1'
#
loop_
_entity.id
_entity.type
_entity.pdbx_description
1 polymer ?
#
loop_
_entity_poly.entity_id
_entity_poly.type
_entity_poly.pdbx_seq_one_letter_code
_entity_poly.pdbx_strand_id
1 'polypeptide(L)'
;HQALVRARVITGSAALQQTVLALREQVLAKSREPHRVRREVREMREKMWRSLDKSKAGEVDLKQSAGGIADIEFMVQYLVLAYAADYPSLLTFSDNIRILAACKQEGLLSAAEADFLSQTYQDLRAYLHILALQEQTTIVSDQLFMQERQAVKTVWQRLMCAAES
;
A
#
# COMPACT_ATOMS: atom_id res chain seq x y z
N HIS A 1 -2.88 -10.90 7.64
CA HIS A 1 -4.07 -10.03 7.60
C HIS A 1 -4.00 -8.89 6.57
N GLN A 2 -3.00 -8.83 5.69
CA GLN A 2 -2.84 -7.74 4.71
C GLN A 2 -4.04 -7.59 3.76
N ALA A 3 -4.56 -8.69 3.20
CA ALA A 3 -5.75 -8.64 2.34
C ALA A 3 -7.00 -8.09 3.05
N LEU A 4 -7.12 -8.29 4.36
CA LEU A 4 -8.26 -7.81 5.15
C LEU A 4 -8.27 -6.28 5.31
N VAL A 5 -7.10 -5.62 5.21
CA VAL A 5 -7.01 -4.15 5.23
C VAL A 5 -7.87 -3.54 4.12
N ARG A 6 -7.87 -4.16 2.93
CA ARG A 6 -8.62 -3.69 1.76
C ARG A 6 -10.06 -4.18 1.70
N ALA A 7 -10.41 -5.18 2.51
CA ALA A 7 -11.74 -5.76 2.52
C ALA A 7 -12.79 -4.72 2.96
N ARG A 8 -13.93 -4.73 2.27
CA ARG A 8 -15.10 -3.91 2.59
C ARG A 8 -16.37 -4.66 2.20
N VAL A 9 -17.46 -4.35 2.88
CA VAL A 9 -18.77 -4.91 2.54
C VAL A 9 -19.31 -4.17 1.30
N ILE A 10 -19.72 -4.93 0.28
CA ILE A 10 -20.27 -4.38 -0.97
C ILE A 10 -21.80 -4.52 -0.99
N THR A 11 -22.31 -5.62 -0.47
CA THR A 11 -23.74 -5.95 -0.41
C THR A 11 -24.02 -6.85 0.79
N GLY A 12 -25.28 -6.93 1.21
CA GLY A 12 -25.74 -7.73 2.35
C GLY A 12 -26.75 -6.98 3.23
N SER A 13 -27.43 -7.70 4.12
CA SER A 13 -28.35 -7.08 5.10
C SER A 13 -27.59 -6.22 6.11
N ALA A 14 -28.22 -5.17 6.63
CA ALA A 14 -27.58 -4.26 7.58
C ALA A 14 -26.93 -4.98 8.78
N ALA A 15 -27.60 -6.00 9.33
CA ALA A 15 -27.07 -6.83 10.41
C ALA A 15 -25.78 -7.58 10.01
N LEU A 16 -25.72 -8.15 8.80
CA LEU A 16 -24.52 -8.82 8.31
C LEU A 16 -23.39 -7.81 8.07
N GLN A 17 -23.69 -6.65 7.50
CA GLN A 17 -22.69 -5.61 7.27
C GLN A 17 -22.03 -5.18 8.58
N GLN A 18 -22.82 -4.93 9.64
CA GLN A 18 -22.32 -4.58 10.96
C GLN A 18 -21.42 -5.67 11.55
N THR A 19 -21.85 -6.93 11.49
CA THR A 19 -21.05 -8.07 11.98
C THR A 19 -19.71 -8.18 11.27
N VAL A 20 -19.69 -8.05 9.95
CA VAL A 20 -18.45 -8.15 9.16
C VAL A 20 -17.51 -6.97 9.44
N LEU A 21 -18.05 -5.75 9.56
CA LEU A 21 -17.25 -4.57 9.88
C LEU A 21 -16.64 -4.65 11.28
N ALA A 22 -17.42 -5.08 12.28
CA ALA A 22 -16.93 -5.30 13.65
C ALA A 22 -15.82 -6.36 13.69
N LEU A 23 -15.97 -7.45 12.94
CA LEU A 23 -14.92 -8.48 12.84
C LEU A 23 -13.65 -7.95 12.16
N ARG A 24 -13.80 -7.17 11.08
CA ARG A 24 -12.65 -6.53 10.41
C ARG A 24 -11.89 -5.65 11.38
N GLU A 25 -12.60 -4.78 12.10
CA GLU A 25 -12.01 -3.90 13.11
C GLU A 25 -11.31 -4.70 14.20
N GLN A 26 -11.98 -5.68 14.80
CA GLN A 26 -11.42 -6.54 15.84
C GLN A 26 -10.13 -7.25 15.39
N VAL A 27 -10.07 -7.72 14.15
CA VAL A 27 -8.88 -8.41 13.63
C VAL A 27 -7.75 -7.43 13.34
N LEU A 28 -8.05 -6.27 12.74
CA LEU A 28 -7.03 -5.30 12.36
C LEU A 28 -6.48 -4.53 13.58
N ALA A 29 -7.33 -4.19 14.55
CA ALA A 29 -6.97 -3.48 15.79
C ALA A 29 -6.18 -4.32 16.81
N LYS A 30 -5.86 -5.59 16.52
CA LYS A 30 -4.98 -6.38 17.41
C LYS A 30 -3.62 -5.71 17.51
N SER A 31 -3.15 -5.44 18.72
CA SER A 31 -1.79 -4.96 18.97
C SER A 31 -0.76 -5.98 18.45
N ARG A 32 0.28 -5.46 17.80
CA ARG A 32 1.36 -6.24 17.19
C ARG A 32 2.65 -5.46 17.32
N GLU A 33 3.75 -6.18 17.51
CA GLU A 33 5.10 -5.60 17.45
C GLU A 33 5.38 -5.01 16.06
N PRO A 34 5.53 -3.68 15.91
CA PRO A 34 5.68 -3.04 14.60
C PRO A 34 6.87 -3.58 13.80
N HIS A 35 7.98 -3.90 14.48
CA HIS A 35 9.18 -4.47 13.86
C HIS A 35 8.93 -5.84 13.25
N ARG A 36 8.14 -6.69 13.93
CA ARG A 36 7.76 -8.01 13.42
C ARG A 36 6.85 -7.88 12.21
N VAL A 37 5.83 -7.02 12.28
CA VAL A 37 4.92 -6.76 11.13
C VAL A 37 5.71 -6.23 9.94
N ARG A 38 6.61 -5.26 10.16
CA ARG A 38 7.47 -4.70 9.10
C ARG A 38 8.26 -5.79 8.38
N ARG A 39 8.90 -6.67 9.15
CA ARG A 39 9.70 -7.79 8.63
C ARG A 39 8.85 -8.74 7.79
N GLU A 40 7.71 -9.20 8.32
CA GLU A 40 6.80 -10.13 7.63
C GLU A 40 6.23 -9.51 6.33
N VAL A 41 5.84 -8.24 6.35
CA VAL A 41 5.32 -7.53 5.17
C VAL A 41 6.43 -7.34 4.13
N ARG A 42 7.64 -6.95 4.55
CA ARG A 42 8.79 -6.78 3.65
C ARG A 42 9.18 -8.09 2.97
N GLU A 43 9.33 -9.17 3.75
CA GLU A 43 9.70 -10.49 3.21
C GLU A 43 8.65 -11.01 2.22
N MET A 44 7.37 -10.77 2.50
CA MET A 44 6.29 -11.09 1.56
C MET A 44 6.42 -10.28 0.27
N ARG A 45 6.69 -8.97 0.38
CA ARG A 45 6.84 -8.09 -0.79
C ARG A 45 8.03 -8.49 -1.65
N GLU A 46 9.16 -8.82 -1.03
CA GLU A 46 10.38 -9.24 -1.72
C GLU A 46 10.18 -10.53 -2.50
N LYS A 47 9.44 -11.49 -1.93
CA LYS A 47 9.04 -12.71 -2.64
C LYS A 47 8.18 -12.39 -3.86
N MET A 48 7.25 -11.43 -3.73
CA MET A 48 6.40 -10.99 -4.84
C MET A 48 7.16 -10.25 -5.93
N TRP A 49 8.19 -9.46 -5.61
CA TRP A 49 9.07 -8.87 -6.63
C TRP A 49 9.66 -9.97 -7.52
N ARG A 50 10.30 -10.98 -6.91
CA ARG A 50 10.96 -12.07 -7.65
C ARG A 50 10.01 -12.90 -8.51
N SER A 51 8.73 -13.01 -8.12
CA SER A 51 7.77 -13.86 -8.83
C SER A 51 6.91 -13.13 -9.85
N LEU A 52 6.51 -11.88 -9.56
CA LEU A 52 5.53 -11.13 -10.37
C LEU A 52 6.15 -10.09 -11.28
N ASP A 53 7.31 -9.53 -10.94
CA ASP A 53 7.99 -8.59 -11.82
C ASP A 53 8.61 -9.37 -13.00
N LYS A 54 8.12 -9.08 -14.21
CA LYS A 54 8.59 -9.69 -15.47
C LYS A 54 9.33 -8.71 -16.38
N SER A 55 9.60 -7.50 -15.88
CA SER A 55 10.33 -6.48 -16.64
C SER A 55 11.77 -6.91 -16.95
N LYS A 56 12.27 -6.50 -18.11
CA LYS A 56 13.65 -6.72 -18.54
C LYS A 56 14.49 -5.44 -18.37
N ALA A 57 15.76 -5.50 -18.74
CA ALA A 57 16.62 -4.32 -18.75
C ALA A 57 16.03 -3.21 -19.63
N GLY A 58 15.95 -1.99 -19.10
CA GLY A 58 15.30 -0.83 -19.75
C GLY A 58 13.78 -0.76 -19.56
N GLU A 59 13.18 -1.71 -18.85
CA GLU A 59 11.74 -1.77 -18.59
C GLU A 59 11.41 -1.68 -17.09
N VAL A 60 10.15 -1.39 -16.80
CA VAL A 60 9.56 -1.46 -15.46
C VAL A 60 8.11 -1.94 -15.56
N ASP A 61 7.69 -2.81 -14.65
CA ASP A 61 6.26 -3.01 -14.35
C ASP A 61 5.77 -1.94 -13.37
N LEU A 62 4.93 -1.02 -13.81
CA LEU A 62 4.43 0.09 -12.97
C LEU A 62 3.60 -0.36 -11.75
N LYS A 63 3.14 -1.62 -11.74
CA LYS A 63 2.47 -2.22 -10.61
C LYS A 63 3.44 -3.01 -9.74
N GLN A 64 4.21 -3.89 -10.36
CA GLN A 64 4.92 -4.97 -9.66
C GLN A 64 6.37 -4.64 -9.34
N SER A 65 7.03 -3.76 -10.08
CA SER A 65 8.43 -3.41 -9.82
C SER A 65 8.59 -2.54 -8.58
N ALA A 66 9.82 -2.43 -8.08
CA ALA A 66 10.16 -1.52 -6.99
C ALA A 66 9.82 -0.06 -7.35
N GLY A 67 9.20 0.65 -6.42
CA GLY A 67 8.64 1.99 -6.61
C GLY A 67 7.26 2.01 -7.28
N GLY A 68 6.70 0.84 -7.62
CA GLY A 68 5.39 0.71 -8.26
C GLY A 68 4.22 0.76 -7.28
N ILE A 69 3.01 0.62 -7.82
CA ILE A 69 1.76 0.68 -7.05
C ILE A 69 1.73 -0.31 -5.88
N ALA A 70 2.24 -1.53 -6.08
CA ALA A 70 2.24 -2.55 -5.03
C ALA A 70 3.09 -2.14 -3.81
N ASP A 71 4.16 -1.37 -3.99
CA ASP A 71 4.98 -0.90 -2.86
C ASP A 71 4.18 0.07 -1.99
N ILE A 72 3.42 0.98 -2.61
CA ILE A 72 2.53 1.90 -1.89
C ILE A 72 1.45 1.11 -1.14
N GLU A 73 0.82 0.13 -1.80
CA GLU A 73 -0.18 -0.74 -1.18
C GLU A 73 0.37 -1.48 0.05
N PHE A 74 1.60 -1.98 -0.03
CA PHE A 74 2.25 -2.70 1.06
C PHE A 74 2.65 -1.77 2.22
N MET A 75 3.13 -0.55 1.94
CA MET A 75 3.41 0.44 3.00
C MET A 75 2.13 0.81 3.76
N VAL A 76 1.03 1.05 3.04
CA VAL A 76 -0.28 1.33 3.66
C VAL A 76 -0.74 0.16 4.52
N GLN A 77 -0.64 -1.07 4.02
CA GLN A 77 -1.03 -2.27 4.77
C GLN A 77 -0.16 -2.49 6.01
N TYR A 78 1.15 -2.22 5.91
CA TYR A 78 2.05 -2.24 7.06
C TYR A 78 1.59 -1.24 8.12
N LEU A 79 1.36 0.02 7.75
CA LEU A 79 0.96 1.08 8.69
C LEU A 79 -0.33 0.73 9.41
N VAL A 80 -1.34 0.21 8.71
CA VAL A 80 -2.59 -0.26 9.34
C VAL A 80 -2.31 -1.41 10.30
N LEU A 81 -1.60 -2.45 9.88
CA LEU A 81 -1.39 -3.63 10.71
C LEU A 81 -0.52 -3.36 11.95
N ALA A 82 0.42 -2.42 11.84
CA ALA A 82 1.32 -2.05 12.92
C ALA A 82 0.68 -1.08 13.92
N TYR A 83 -0.17 -0.16 13.47
CA TYR A 83 -0.56 0.99 14.29
C TYR A 83 -2.08 1.15 14.48
N ALA A 84 -2.93 0.35 13.84
CA ALA A 84 -4.38 0.49 14.00
C ALA A 84 -4.93 0.18 15.41
N ALA A 85 -4.15 -0.48 16.26
CA ALA A 85 -4.49 -0.66 17.67
C ALA A 85 -4.44 0.69 18.43
N ASP A 86 -3.47 1.54 18.08
CA ASP A 86 -3.24 2.84 18.73
C ASP A 86 -4.01 3.97 18.03
N TYR A 87 -4.20 3.85 16.72
CA TYR A 87 -4.90 4.83 15.89
C TYR A 87 -6.07 4.18 15.13
N PRO A 88 -7.27 4.10 15.74
CA PRO A 88 -8.46 3.50 15.12
C PRO A 88 -8.92 4.20 13.84
N SER A 89 -8.53 5.46 13.60
CA SER A 89 -8.80 6.21 12.36
C SER A 89 -8.28 5.50 11.11
N LEU A 90 -7.23 4.67 11.24
CA LEU A 90 -6.70 3.82 10.16
C LEU A 90 -7.66 2.73 9.71
N LEU A 91 -8.71 2.43 10.49
CA LEU A 91 -9.69 1.37 10.20
C LEU A 91 -10.94 1.89 9.52
N THR A 92 -11.17 3.21 9.51
CA THR A 92 -12.38 3.83 8.96
C THR A 92 -12.60 3.52 7.48
N PHE A 93 -11.50 3.48 6.71
CA PHE A 93 -11.55 3.22 5.27
C PHE A 93 -10.67 2.03 4.89
N SER A 94 -10.85 1.53 3.66
CA SER A 94 -10.12 0.37 3.14
C SER A 94 -9.33 0.65 1.86
N ASP A 95 -9.42 1.87 1.31
CA ASP A 95 -8.64 2.32 0.16
C ASP A 95 -7.42 3.14 0.59
N ASN A 96 -6.38 3.09 -0.25
CA ASN A 96 -5.07 3.66 0.08
C ASN A 96 -5.12 5.17 0.31
N ILE A 97 -5.91 5.92 -0.46
CA ILE A 97 -5.93 7.38 -0.41
C ILE A 97 -6.44 7.85 0.96
N ARG A 98 -7.56 7.30 1.41
CA ARG A 98 -8.12 7.67 2.71
C ARG A 98 -7.30 7.14 3.88
N ILE A 99 -6.64 5.98 3.73
CA ILE A 99 -5.71 5.50 4.76
C ILE A 99 -4.45 6.38 4.82
N LEU A 100 -3.89 6.81 3.68
CA LEU A 100 -2.75 7.73 3.66
C LEU A 100 -3.10 9.07 4.30
N ALA A 101 -4.32 9.57 4.09
CA ALA A 101 -4.82 10.76 4.77
C ALA A 101 -4.91 10.57 6.30
N ALA A 102 -5.37 9.41 6.77
CA ALA A 102 -5.34 9.08 8.19
C ALA A 102 -3.90 9.00 8.72
N CYS A 103 -2.98 8.33 8.02
CA CYS A 103 -1.56 8.27 8.39
C CYS A 103 -0.93 9.67 8.53
N LYS A 104 -1.33 10.62 7.67
CA LYS A 104 -0.92 12.03 7.76
C LYS A 104 -1.46 12.71 9.02
N GLN A 105 -2.75 12.52 9.31
CA GLN A 105 -3.41 13.12 10.47
C GLN A 105 -2.81 12.63 11.79
N GLU A 106 -2.48 11.34 11.86
CA GLU A 106 -1.89 10.71 13.05
C GLU A 106 -0.36 10.85 13.13
N GLY A 107 0.27 11.54 12.16
CA GLY A 107 1.73 11.78 12.16
C GLY A 107 2.60 10.54 11.87
N LEU A 108 2.00 9.44 11.39
CA LEU A 108 2.72 8.22 10.98
C LEU A 108 3.52 8.43 9.68
N LEU A 109 3.09 9.39 8.86
CA LEU A 109 3.81 9.91 7.70
C LEU A 109 3.88 11.43 7.80
N SER A 110 4.96 12.02 7.30
CA SER A 110 4.98 13.47 7.11
C SER A 110 3.91 13.88 6.08
N ALA A 111 3.42 15.12 6.20
CA ALA A 111 2.44 15.65 5.25
C ALA A 111 2.92 15.53 3.80
N ALA A 112 4.19 15.86 3.54
CA ALA A 112 4.80 15.77 2.22
C ALA A 112 4.81 14.33 1.68
N GLU A 113 5.17 13.33 2.51
CA GLU A 113 5.18 11.94 2.07
C GLU A 113 3.79 11.39 1.80
N ALA A 114 2.82 11.69 2.67
CA ALA A 114 1.46 11.20 2.49
C ALA A 114 0.80 11.80 1.23
N ASP A 115 1.00 13.09 0.99
CA ASP A 115 0.49 13.77 -0.20
C ASP A 115 1.18 13.24 -1.46
N PHE A 116 2.50 13.10 -1.43
CA PHE A 116 3.30 12.52 -2.53
C PHE A 116 2.87 11.10 -2.88
N LEU A 117 2.73 10.20 -1.88
CA LEU A 117 2.30 8.82 -2.11
C LEU A 117 0.87 8.74 -2.65
N SER A 118 -0.02 9.62 -2.17
CA SER A 118 -1.41 9.68 -2.63
C SER A 118 -1.49 10.09 -4.10
N GLN A 119 -0.79 11.17 -4.47
CA GLN A 119 -0.74 11.65 -5.84
C GLN A 119 -0.09 10.61 -6.77
N THR A 120 1.08 10.10 -6.40
CA THR A 120 1.79 9.07 -7.17
C THR A 120 0.95 7.82 -7.38
N TYR A 121 0.22 7.36 -6.36
CA TYR A 121 -0.70 6.23 -6.50
C TYR A 121 -1.81 6.52 -7.51
N GLN A 122 -2.41 7.70 -7.47
CA GLN A 122 -3.47 8.10 -8.41
C GLN A 122 -2.94 8.17 -9.84
N ASP A 123 -1.79 8.79 -10.05
CA ASP A 123 -1.19 8.96 -11.38
C ASP A 123 -0.81 7.62 -12.00
N LEU A 124 -0.12 6.75 -11.26
CA LEU A 124 0.21 5.40 -11.72
C LEU A 124 -1.05 4.59 -12.02
N ARG A 125 -2.09 4.68 -11.17
CA ARG A 125 -3.36 3.98 -11.38
C ARG A 125 -4.10 4.50 -12.61
N ALA A 126 -4.14 5.81 -12.82
CA ALA A 126 -4.73 6.43 -14.00
C ALA A 126 -4.00 5.99 -15.27
N TYR A 127 -2.67 5.95 -15.24
CA TYR A 127 -1.87 5.49 -16.36
C TYR A 127 -2.10 4.00 -16.66
N LEU A 128 -2.19 3.13 -15.64
CA LEU A 128 -2.57 1.74 -15.86
C LEU A 128 -3.97 1.58 -16.49
N HIS A 129 -4.91 2.46 -16.16
CA HIS A 129 -6.23 2.46 -16.82
C HIS A 129 -6.11 2.82 -18.31
N ILE A 130 -5.26 3.78 -18.66
CA ILE A 130 -4.98 4.14 -20.06
C ILE A 130 -4.37 2.95 -20.82
N LEU A 131 -3.34 2.29 -20.25
CA LEU A 131 -2.73 1.11 -20.86
C LEU A 131 -3.75 0.00 -21.10
N ALA A 132 -4.63 -0.25 -20.12
CA ALA A 132 -5.68 -1.26 -20.25
C ALA A 132 -6.67 -0.95 -21.37
N LEU A 133 -7.05 0.33 -21.55
CA LEU A 133 -7.91 0.77 -22.66
C LEU A 133 -7.23 0.62 -24.03
N GLN A 134 -5.91 0.63 -24.06
CA GLN A 134 -5.10 0.42 -25.27
C GLN A 134 -4.68 -1.05 -25.45
N GLU A 135 -5.19 -1.96 -24.62
CA GLU A 135 -4.80 -3.38 -24.60
C GLU A 135 -3.29 -3.62 -24.43
N GLN A 136 -2.62 -2.69 -23.74
CA GLN A 136 -1.19 -2.74 -23.45
C GLN A 136 -0.90 -3.35 -22.07
N THR A 137 0.31 -3.87 -21.89
CA THR A 137 0.76 -4.45 -20.61
C THR A 137 1.14 -3.36 -19.61
N THR A 138 1.30 -3.73 -18.34
CA THR A 138 1.81 -2.85 -17.27
C THR A 138 3.33 -2.63 -17.33
N ILE A 139 4.02 -3.34 -18.22
CA ILE A 139 5.47 -3.24 -18.44
C ILE A 139 5.71 -2.17 -19.50
N VAL A 140 6.47 -1.14 -19.12
CA VAL A 140 6.76 0.04 -19.94
C VAL A 140 8.22 0.43 -19.84
N SER A 141 8.65 1.45 -20.58
CA SER A 141 10.00 2.00 -20.46
C SER A 141 10.30 2.46 -19.02
N ASP A 142 11.50 2.15 -18.52
CA ASP A 142 11.96 2.58 -17.19
C ASP A 142 12.11 4.10 -17.03
N GLN A 143 12.07 4.86 -18.13
CA GLN A 143 12.07 6.32 -18.11
C GLN A 143 10.73 6.89 -17.63
N LEU A 144 9.63 6.13 -17.76
CA LEU A 144 8.32 6.56 -17.28
C LEU A 144 8.24 6.52 -15.76
N PHE A 145 7.71 7.61 -15.20
CA PHE A 145 7.56 7.82 -13.75
C PHE A 145 8.87 7.62 -12.97
N MET A 146 10.03 7.86 -13.61
CA MET A 146 11.32 7.53 -13.01
C MET A 146 11.53 8.23 -11.66
N GLN A 147 11.18 9.51 -11.58
CA GLN A 147 11.37 10.32 -10.37
C GLN A 147 10.41 9.91 -9.26
N GLU A 148 9.13 9.71 -9.59
CA GLU A 148 8.09 9.27 -8.67
C GLU A 148 8.41 7.89 -8.11
N ARG A 149 8.77 6.93 -8.98
CA ARG A 149 9.18 5.59 -8.54
C ARG A 149 10.41 5.65 -7.65
N GLN A 150 11.38 6.51 -7.94
CA GLN A 150 12.56 6.65 -7.09
C GLN A 150 12.22 7.21 -5.71
N ALA A 151 11.34 8.22 -5.63
CA ALA A 151 10.87 8.76 -4.36
C ALA A 151 10.02 7.75 -3.57
N VAL A 152 9.18 6.93 -4.23
CA VAL A 152 8.48 5.81 -3.57
C VAL A 152 9.48 4.83 -2.97
N LYS A 153 10.57 4.48 -3.68
CA LYS A 153 11.63 3.61 -3.13
C LYS A 153 12.32 4.23 -1.91
N THR A 154 12.53 5.54 -1.89
CA THR A 154 13.10 6.23 -0.73
C THR A 154 12.18 6.12 0.49
N VAL A 155 10.87 6.35 0.31
CA VAL A 155 9.90 6.19 1.40
C VAL A 155 9.82 4.73 1.86
N TRP A 156 9.87 3.77 0.92
CA TRP A 156 9.94 2.35 1.22
C TRP A 156 11.16 2.00 2.08
N GLN A 157 12.34 2.47 1.70
CA GLN A 157 13.58 2.23 2.47
C GLN A 157 13.46 2.78 3.89
N ARG A 158 12.93 3.99 4.06
CA ARG A 158 12.71 4.58 5.39
C ARG A 158 11.74 3.76 6.23
N LEU A 159 10.59 3.36 5.69
CA LEU A 159 9.55 2.66 6.45
C LEU A 159 9.85 1.18 6.69
N MET A 160 10.46 0.51 5.72
CA MET A 160 10.59 -0.95 5.68
C MET A 160 12.01 -1.45 5.97
N CYS A 161 13.02 -0.58 5.83
CA CYS A 161 14.43 -0.96 5.99
C CYS A 161 15.17 -0.17 7.08
N ALA A 162 14.51 0.74 7.81
CA ALA A 162 15.14 1.40 8.96
C ALA A 162 15.63 0.37 9.99
N ALA A 163 16.84 0.63 10.52
CA ALA A 163 17.46 -0.21 11.53
C ALA A 163 16.60 -0.28 12.79
N GLU A 164 16.56 -1.47 13.41
CA GLU A 164 15.93 -1.70 14.70
C GLU A 164 16.67 -0.84 15.73
N SER A 165 16.05 0.25 16.20
CA SER A 165 16.54 1.09 17.29
C SER A 165 15.78 0.75 18.55
#